data_AF-A0A9E1MRF5-F1
#
_entry.id   AF-A0A9E1MRF5-F1
#
_cell.length_a   1.000
_cell.length_b   1.000
_cell.length_c   1.000
_cell.angle_alpha   90.00
_cell.angle_beta   90.00
_cell.angle_gamma   90.00
#
_symmetry.space_group_name_H-M   'P 1'
#
loop_
_entity.id
_entity.type
_entity.pdbx_description
1 polymer ?
#
loop_
_entity_poly.entity_id
_entity_poly.type
_entity_poly.pdbx_seq_one_letter_code
_entity_poly.pdbx_strand_id
1 'polypeptide(L)'
;MKKRIAFALAMMMILTSLAACGGKKDDGGVSSSGAGSSSAGASSSEVDGTVSTPEAPDASVQPETPTDEQNPSSSAEQNGAAQETVKPDSKPQQPAKPQQPSKPQQPSKPQQKPETKPEPKPEVPEAKNPSVADVAAAVEGALSVQMSFVELTADDLSTVYGLSASAVEDFQCKMPMMNVQATEYFVAKAADGQVETVKAAALKRQADLDATWKQYLPEQYELVKNYKLAVNGNYVLFVVGENAQAAVDAFNNLTK
;
A
#
# COMPACT_ATOMS: atom_id res chain seq x y z
N MET A 1 13.09 34.67 -14.52
CA MET A 1 12.09 35.68 -14.97
C MET A 1 10.70 35.02 -14.95
N LYS A 2 9.60 35.77 -14.76
CA LYS A 2 8.26 35.21 -14.49
C LYS A 2 7.31 35.36 -15.69
N LYS A 3 6.93 34.25 -16.35
CA LYS A 3 5.88 34.15 -17.39
C LYS A 3 5.37 32.69 -17.44
N ARG A 4 4.09 32.36 -17.62
CA ARG A 4 2.80 33.05 -17.33
C ARG A 4 1.72 31.95 -17.35
N ILE A 5 0.71 32.02 -16.48
CA ILE A 5 -0.36 31.00 -16.40
C ILE A 5 -1.40 31.22 -17.52
N ALA A 6 -1.93 30.13 -18.08
CA ALA A 6 -3.19 30.13 -18.83
C ALA A 6 -3.92 28.79 -18.58
N PHE A 7 -5.10 28.84 -17.94
CA PHE A 7 -6.02 27.71 -17.85
C PHE A 7 -6.83 27.58 -19.15
N ALA A 8 -7.17 26.35 -19.55
CA ALA A 8 -8.19 26.06 -20.56
C ALA A 8 -9.14 24.99 -20.01
N LEU A 9 -10.25 25.43 -19.40
CA LEU A 9 -11.18 24.56 -18.68
C LEU A 9 -12.34 24.19 -19.61
N ALA A 10 -12.21 23.05 -20.30
CA ALA A 10 -13.20 22.55 -21.25
C ALA A 10 -14.29 21.70 -20.55
N MET A 11 -15.23 22.36 -19.87
CA MET A 11 -16.39 21.70 -19.26
C MET A 11 -17.44 21.37 -20.33
N MET A 12 -17.39 20.15 -20.88
CA MET A 12 -18.46 19.64 -21.75
C MET A 12 -19.49 18.85 -20.93
N MET A 13 -20.65 19.46 -20.67
CA MET A 13 -21.79 18.72 -20.12
C MET A 13 -22.34 17.76 -21.18
N ILE A 14 -22.56 16.49 -20.79
CA ILE A 14 -23.49 15.60 -21.48
C ILE A 14 -24.56 15.20 -20.47
N LEU A 15 -25.72 15.82 -20.61
CA LEU A 15 -26.96 15.51 -19.88
C LEU A 15 -27.98 14.92 -20.85
N THR A 16 -29.03 14.31 -20.30
CA THR A 16 -29.99 13.39 -20.97
C THR A 16 -29.37 12.03 -21.29
N SER A 17 -30.06 10.90 -21.09
CA SER A 17 -31.52 10.74 -21.01
C SER A 17 -31.99 10.02 -19.73
N LEU A 18 -33.08 10.53 -19.12
CA LEU A 18 -33.96 9.72 -18.26
C LEU A 18 -35.06 9.12 -19.15
N ALA A 19 -35.44 7.86 -18.91
CA ALA A 19 -36.54 7.22 -19.62
C ALA A 19 -37.43 6.38 -18.70
N ALA A 20 -38.74 6.58 -18.85
CA ALA A 20 -39.85 5.67 -18.52
C ALA A 20 -40.06 5.23 -17.05
N CYS A 21 -41.18 5.68 -16.49
CA CYS A 21 -42.05 4.82 -15.66
C CYS A 21 -42.61 3.67 -16.52
N GLY A 22 -43.09 2.54 -15.99
CA GLY A 22 -43.16 2.11 -14.59
C GLY A 22 -44.45 1.33 -14.31
N GLY A 23 -44.32 0.16 -13.66
CA GLY A 23 -45.40 -0.59 -13.01
C GLY A 23 -46.40 -1.35 -13.89
N LYS A 24 -46.69 -2.60 -13.51
CA LYS A 24 -48.06 -3.14 -13.41
C LYS A 24 -48.10 -4.41 -12.54
N LYS A 25 -49.09 -4.49 -11.64
CA LYS A 25 -49.58 -5.77 -11.09
C LYS A 25 -50.70 -6.30 -11.97
N ASP A 26 -50.80 -7.62 -12.08
CA ASP A 26 -52.06 -8.31 -12.34
C ASP A 26 -52.14 -9.58 -11.47
N ASP A 27 -53.34 -9.87 -10.97
CA ASP A 27 -53.67 -10.99 -10.09
C ASP A 27 -54.60 -11.97 -10.83
N GLY A 28 -54.61 -13.24 -10.39
CA GLY A 28 -55.39 -14.36 -10.97
C GLY A 28 -54.46 -15.50 -11.39
N GLY A 29 -54.72 -16.79 -11.09
CA GLY A 29 -56.01 -17.45 -10.89
C GLY A 29 -56.30 -18.33 -12.12
N VAL A 30 -56.64 -19.61 -12.05
CA VAL A 30 -57.37 -20.39 -11.03
C VAL A 30 -57.04 -21.90 -11.19
N SER A 31 -57.20 -22.70 -10.12
CA SER A 31 -57.45 -24.18 -10.00
C SER A 31 -57.02 -25.18 -11.10
N SER A 32 -56.63 -26.44 -10.81
CA SER A 32 -56.37 -27.24 -9.59
C SER A 32 -55.72 -28.59 -10.06
N SER A 33 -55.77 -29.80 -9.46
CA SER A 33 -56.40 -30.40 -8.26
C SER A 33 -55.78 -31.79 -7.99
N GLY A 34 -55.73 -32.22 -6.73
CA GLY A 34 -55.24 -33.56 -6.30
C GLY A 34 -54.54 -33.46 -4.94
N ALA A 35 -55.11 -33.72 -3.75
CA ALA A 35 -56.11 -34.70 -3.25
C ALA A 35 -55.47 -35.97 -2.65
N GLY A 36 -55.85 -36.32 -1.41
CA GLY A 36 -55.13 -37.22 -0.49
C GLY A 36 -54.35 -36.39 0.56
N SER A 37 -54.74 -36.22 1.84
CA SER A 37 -55.49 -37.05 2.80
C SER A 37 -54.82 -38.40 3.13
N SER A 38 -54.69 -38.80 4.40
CA SER A 38 -54.95 -38.13 5.70
C SER A 38 -54.44 -38.97 6.89
N SER A 39 -54.31 -38.37 8.09
CA SER A 39 -54.39 -39.00 9.44
C SER A 39 -53.36 -40.10 9.83
N ALA A 40 -53.08 -40.41 11.10
CA ALA A 40 -53.16 -39.70 12.41
C ALA A 40 -52.42 -40.54 13.49
N GLY A 41 -52.24 -40.00 14.71
CA GLY A 41 -51.63 -40.70 15.88
C GLY A 41 -50.22 -40.20 16.19
N ALA A 42 -49.87 -39.50 17.28
CA ALA A 42 -50.45 -39.23 18.61
C ALA A 42 -50.11 -40.23 19.75
N SER A 43 -49.05 -39.92 20.50
CA SER A 43 -48.84 -40.15 21.96
C SER A 43 -47.46 -39.55 22.30
N SER A 44 -47.32 -38.43 23.02
CA SER A 44 -47.65 -38.16 24.43
C SER A 44 -46.64 -38.75 25.43
N SER A 45 -45.87 -37.85 26.07
CA SER A 45 -45.29 -37.94 27.42
C SER A 45 -44.86 -36.53 27.84
N GLU A 46 -45.08 -36.17 29.10
CA GLU A 46 -44.84 -34.84 29.67
C GLU A 46 -43.61 -34.82 30.59
N VAL A 47 -42.93 -33.68 30.72
CA VAL A 47 -42.43 -33.24 32.04
C VAL A 47 -42.28 -31.71 32.12
N ASP A 48 -42.71 -31.23 33.27
CA ASP A 48 -42.81 -29.89 33.86
C ASP A 48 -41.56 -28.97 33.84
N GLY A 49 -41.80 -27.67 34.07
CA GLY A 49 -40.83 -26.68 34.58
C GLY A 49 -39.92 -25.98 33.54
N THR A 50 -39.71 -24.66 33.56
CA THR A 50 -40.31 -23.57 34.36
C THR A 50 -40.22 -22.26 33.56
N VAL A 51 -41.16 -21.33 33.73
CA VAL A 51 -41.22 -20.08 32.95
C VAL A 51 -40.36 -18.98 33.56
N SER A 52 -39.50 -18.35 32.75
CA SER A 52 -38.97 -17.00 32.96
C SER A 52 -38.80 -16.30 31.61
N THR A 53 -39.26 -15.05 31.50
CA THR A 53 -39.04 -14.16 30.35
C THR A 53 -38.93 -12.71 30.85
N PRO A 54 -38.50 -11.76 30.01
CA PRO A 54 -37.24 -11.04 30.22
C PRO A 54 -37.39 -9.80 31.10
N GLU A 55 -36.28 -9.41 31.75
CA GLU A 55 -36.16 -8.10 32.39
C GLU A 55 -35.38 -7.15 31.47
N ALA A 56 -35.84 -5.91 31.35
CA ALA A 56 -35.22 -4.86 30.53
C ALA A 56 -34.55 -3.81 31.43
N PRO A 57 -33.41 -3.24 31.05
CA PRO A 57 -32.82 -2.13 31.79
C PRO A 57 -33.65 -0.86 31.59
N ASP A 58 -34.30 -0.40 32.66
CA ASP A 58 -34.96 0.90 32.73
C ASP A 58 -33.92 2.05 32.71
N ALA A 59 -34.35 3.26 32.35
CA ALA A 59 -33.47 4.41 32.20
C ALA A 59 -34.13 5.72 32.67
N SER A 60 -33.70 6.25 33.82
CA SER A 60 -33.96 7.65 34.24
C SER A 60 -33.09 8.13 35.41
N VAL A 61 -32.61 9.39 35.31
CA VAL A 61 -32.60 10.44 36.37
C VAL A 61 -31.73 10.19 37.63
N GLN A 62 -30.83 11.07 38.09
CA GLN A 62 -30.42 12.44 37.68
C GLN A 62 -28.95 12.75 38.18
N PRO A 63 -28.39 13.98 38.09
CA PRO A 63 -26.94 14.20 38.17
C PRO A 63 -26.39 14.70 39.53
N GLU A 64 -25.08 14.51 39.72
CA GLU A 64 -24.27 15.10 40.79
C GLU A 64 -23.19 16.02 40.19
N THR A 65 -23.23 17.33 40.50
CA THR A 65 -22.21 18.32 40.12
C THR A 65 -22.24 19.52 41.08
N PRO A 66 -21.12 20.24 41.29
CA PRO A 66 -19.74 19.78 41.41
C PRO A 66 -19.11 20.25 42.76
N THR A 67 -17.97 19.70 43.14
CA THR A 67 -17.13 20.30 44.21
C THR A 67 -15.84 20.85 43.61
N ASP A 68 -15.80 22.17 43.50
CA ASP A 68 -14.60 22.95 43.22
C ASP A 68 -13.86 23.18 44.55
N GLU A 69 -12.57 22.85 44.63
CA GLU A 69 -11.70 23.55 45.59
C GLU A 69 -10.30 23.78 45.00
N GLN A 70 -9.83 24.99 45.21
CA GLN A 70 -8.68 25.60 44.56
C GLN A 70 -7.43 25.46 45.44
N ASN A 71 -6.27 25.24 44.83
CA ASN A 71 -5.20 26.23 44.95
C ASN A 71 -4.10 26.04 43.89
N PRO A 72 -3.51 27.13 43.37
CA PRO A 72 -2.42 27.04 42.39
C PRO A 72 -1.05 27.01 43.07
N SER A 73 -0.02 26.67 42.30
CA SER A 73 1.32 27.22 42.51
C SER A 73 1.75 27.92 41.23
N SER A 74 1.97 29.23 41.31
CA SER A 74 2.53 30.04 40.25
C SER A 74 3.96 30.43 40.62
N SER A 75 4.89 30.26 39.69
CA SER A 75 6.00 31.20 39.54
C SER A 75 6.39 31.27 38.07
N ALA A 76 6.39 32.48 37.53
CA ALA A 76 6.87 32.79 36.19
C ALA A 76 8.23 33.52 36.27
N GLU A 77 8.62 34.07 35.11
CA GLU A 77 9.61 35.15 34.91
C GLU A 77 11.13 34.87 34.99
N GLN A 78 11.70 34.80 33.78
CA GLN A 78 12.68 35.76 33.25
C GLN A 78 13.95 36.11 34.05
N ASN A 79 15.09 35.66 33.52
CA ASN A 79 16.13 36.51 32.87
C ASN A 79 17.08 35.61 32.04
N GLY A 80 17.85 36.09 31.06
CA GLY A 80 17.93 37.43 30.48
C GLY A 80 19.32 37.75 29.94
N ALA A 81 19.42 38.12 28.64
CA ALA A 81 20.65 38.46 27.91
C ALA A 81 21.71 37.31 27.80
N ALA A 82 22.74 37.38 26.95
CA ALA A 82 23.16 38.44 26.02
C ALA A 82 23.59 37.88 24.65
N GLN A 83 23.72 38.75 23.66
CA GLN A 83 24.41 38.47 22.38
C GLN A 83 25.92 38.66 22.56
N GLU A 84 26.75 37.95 21.80
CA GLU A 84 27.91 38.60 21.17
C GLU A 84 28.21 38.02 19.79
N THR A 85 28.66 38.89 18.88
CA THR A 85 28.93 38.58 17.47
C THR A 85 30.38 38.86 17.12
N VAL A 86 31.09 37.91 16.47
CA VAL A 86 32.27 38.26 15.65
C VAL A 86 32.48 37.31 14.45
N LYS A 87 32.35 37.92 13.27
CA LYS A 87 33.08 37.70 12.01
C LYS A 87 33.38 39.12 11.46
N PRO A 88 34.29 39.33 10.49
CA PRO A 88 35.00 38.37 9.62
C PRO A 88 36.52 38.33 9.98
N ASP A 89 37.51 37.91 9.18
CA ASP A 89 37.69 37.66 7.73
C ASP A 89 38.85 36.60 7.55
N SER A 90 39.64 36.36 6.48
CA SER A 90 39.90 36.97 5.15
C SER A 90 40.34 35.95 4.10
N LYS A 91 40.36 36.36 2.82
CA LYS A 91 40.99 35.65 1.68
C LYS A 91 41.46 36.64 0.59
N PRO A 92 42.75 36.58 0.18
CA PRO A 92 43.06 36.41 -1.26
C PRO A 92 44.31 35.51 -1.50
N GLN A 93 44.23 34.40 -2.24
CA GLN A 93 44.28 34.24 -3.72
C GLN A 93 45.61 33.61 -4.22
N GLN A 94 45.66 33.29 -5.52
CA GLN A 94 46.57 32.36 -6.21
C GLN A 94 47.84 33.06 -6.77
N PRO A 95 48.88 32.32 -7.22
CA PRO A 95 48.99 31.97 -8.66
C PRO A 95 49.52 30.53 -8.93
N ALA A 96 49.94 30.20 -10.16
CA ALA A 96 49.98 28.83 -10.71
C ALA A 96 51.33 28.35 -11.33
N LYS A 97 51.32 27.09 -11.83
CA LYS A 97 52.18 26.40 -12.85
C LYS A 97 53.10 27.30 -13.72
N PRO A 98 54.27 26.81 -14.23
CA PRO A 98 54.31 25.57 -15.05
C PRO A 98 55.63 24.71 -15.14
N GLN A 99 55.48 23.50 -15.73
CA GLN A 99 56.37 22.72 -16.64
C GLN A 99 57.92 22.66 -16.51
N GLN A 100 58.50 21.45 -16.67
CA GLN A 100 59.56 21.14 -17.67
C GLN A 100 59.66 19.60 -17.94
N PRO A 101 60.49 19.05 -18.89
CA PRO A 101 59.97 18.10 -19.87
C PRO A 101 60.81 16.80 -20.13
N SER A 102 60.51 16.13 -21.24
CA SER A 102 60.95 14.80 -21.71
C SER A 102 62.41 14.65 -22.19
N LYS A 103 62.91 13.40 -22.22
CA LYS A 103 63.93 12.91 -23.17
C LYS A 103 63.70 11.41 -23.55
N PRO A 104 64.28 10.88 -24.66
CA PRO A 104 63.53 9.93 -25.51
C PRO A 104 64.28 8.68 -26.05
N GLN A 105 63.52 7.78 -26.70
CA GLN A 105 63.95 6.74 -27.68
C GLN A 105 64.81 5.57 -27.12
N GLN A 106 64.99 4.39 -27.75
CA GLN A 106 64.91 4.00 -29.18
C GLN A 106 64.26 2.56 -29.38
N PRO A 107 64.50 1.69 -30.41
CA PRO A 107 63.42 1.35 -31.36
C PRO A 107 63.12 -0.15 -31.67
N SER A 108 62.14 -0.37 -32.58
CA SER A 108 62.03 -1.43 -33.61
C SER A 108 61.76 -2.92 -33.27
N LYS A 109 60.46 -3.25 -33.39
CA LYS A 109 59.81 -4.45 -33.99
C LYS A 109 60.64 -5.11 -35.13
N PRO A 110 60.67 -6.48 -35.28
CA PRO A 110 59.64 -7.16 -36.09
C PRO A 110 59.12 -8.56 -35.65
N GLN A 111 57.79 -8.67 -35.68
CA GLN A 111 56.91 -9.81 -36.06
C GLN A 111 57.24 -11.27 -35.69
N GLN A 112 56.22 -11.93 -35.15
CA GLN A 112 55.80 -13.25 -35.65
C GLN A 112 54.27 -13.44 -35.56
N LYS A 113 53.75 -14.17 -36.56
CA LYS A 113 52.45 -14.87 -36.72
C LYS A 113 51.13 -14.21 -36.23
N PRO A 114 50.07 -14.13 -37.06
CA PRO A 114 48.72 -13.90 -36.57
C PRO A 114 48.15 -15.19 -35.94
N GLU A 115 47.74 -15.12 -34.68
CA GLU A 115 46.88 -16.14 -34.07
C GLU A 115 45.42 -15.67 -34.11
N THR A 116 44.52 -16.61 -34.34
CA THR A 116 43.12 -16.32 -34.63
C THR A 116 42.40 -15.83 -33.38
N LYS A 117 42.26 -14.50 -33.23
CA LYS A 117 41.41 -13.88 -32.22
C LYS A 117 40.00 -14.51 -32.33
N PRO A 118 39.46 -15.13 -31.27
CA PRO A 118 38.04 -15.48 -31.23
C PRO A 118 37.23 -14.19 -31.36
N GLU A 119 36.32 -14.13 -32.33
CA GLU A 119 35.36 -13.03 -32.36
C GLU A 119 34.55 -13.07 -31.06
N PRO A 120 34.42 -11.93 -30.34
CA PRO A 120 33.48 -11.86 -29.24
C PRO A 120 32.08 -12.01 -29.83
N LYS A 121 31.52 -13.22 -29.71
CA LYS A 121 30.09 -13.48 -29.91
C LYS A 121 29.33 -12.37 -29.18
N PRO A 122 28.39 -11.66 -29.82
CA PRO A 122 27.63 -10.61 -29.14
C PRO A 122 27.02 -11.16 -27.86
N GLU A 123 27.38 -10.55 -26.74
CA GLU A 123 26.62 -10.69 -25.50
C GLU A 123 25.24 -10.11 -25.82
N VAL A 124 24.26 -11.00 -25.98
CA VAL A 124 22.85 -10.62 -25.96
C VAL A 124 22.64 -9.93 -24.60
N PRO A 125 22.12 -8.69 -24.55
CA PRO A 125 21.88 -8.02 -23.28
C PRO A 125 20.99 -8.90 -22.42
N GLU A 126 21.56 -9.43 -21.35
CA GLU A 126 20.83 -10.31 -20.44
C GLU A 126 19.72 -9.51 -19.79
N ALA A 127 18.47 -9.91 -20.05
CA ALA A 127 17.31 -9.22 -19.53
C ALA A 127 17.31 -9.33 -18.00
N LYS A 128 17.64 -8.22 -17.33
CA LYS A 128 17.73 -8.13 -15.87
C LYS A 128 16.35 -8.21 -15.22
N ASN A 129 15.79 -9.41 -15.19
CA ASN A 129 14.67 -9.75 -14.32
C ASN A 129 15.21 -9.85 -12.88
N PRO A 130 14.91 -8.91 -11.98
CA PRO A 130 15.40 -8.98 -10.60
C PRO A 130 14.71 -10.11 -9.82
N SER A 131 15.31 -10.59 -8.73
CA SER A 131 14.57 -11.46 -7.81
C SER A 131 13.49 -10.64 -7.09
N VAL A 132 12.41 -11.29 -6.61
CA VAL A 132 11.41 -10.55 -5.82
C VAL A 132 12.02 -10.07 -4.50
N ALA A 133 12.94 -10.82 -3.91
CA ALA A 133 13.67 -10.41 -2.72
C ALA A 133 14.47 -9.11 -2.91
N ASP A 134 15.15 -8.92 -4.04
CA ASP A 134 15.87 -7.66 -4.35
C ASP A 134 14.91 -6.48 -4.47
N VAL A 135 13.78 -6.68 -5.15
CA VAL A 135 12.75 -5.65 -5.35
C VAL A 135 12.06 -5.31 -4.03
N ALA A 136 11.73 -6.31 -3.23
CA ALA A 136 11.10 -6.16 -1.93
C ALA A 136 12.02 -5.48 -0.90
N ALA A 137 13.31 -5.83 -0.88
CA ALA A 137 14.31 -5.15 -0.05
C ALA A 137 14.46 -3.67 -0.43
N ALA A 138 14.44 -3.35 -1.74
CA ALA A 138 14.46 -1.97 -2.22
C ALA A 138 13.17 -1.21 -1.86
N VAL A 139 12.01 -1.86 -1.96
CA VAL A 139 10.70 -1.32 -1.55
C VAL A 139 10.64 -1.05 -0.04
N GLU A 140 11.06 -2.00 0.80
CA GLU A 140 11.07 -1.89 2.26
C GLU A 140 12.05 -0.82 2.75
N GLY A 141 13.24 -0.74 2.14
CA GLY A 141 14.20 0.33 2.39
C GLY A 141 13.68 1.71 1.97
N ALA A 142 13.03 1.82 0.80
CA ALA A 142 12.44 3.07 0.34
C ALA A 142 11.21 3.50 1.16
N LEU A 143 10.47 2.56 1.74
CA LEU A 143 9.41 2.85 2.72
C LEU A 143 9.96 3.45 4.03
N SER A 144 11.22 3.17 4.37
CA SER A 144 11.86 3.60 5.63
C SER A 144 11.08 3.17 6.88
N VAL A 145 10.59 1.93 6.89
CA VAL A 145 9.74 1.40 7.99
C VAL A 145 10.55 1.21 9.26
N GLN A 146 10.09 1.82 10.35
CA GLN A 146 10.73 1.76 11.67
C GLN A 146 10.09 0.71 12.61
N MET A 147 9.01 0.07 12.17
CA MET A 147 8.14 -0.80 12.97
C MET A 147 8.26 -2.26 12.56
N SER A 148 8.03 -3.18 13.50
CA SER A 148 8.14 -4.62 13.26
C SER A 148 7.07 -5.13 12.28
N PHE A 149 7.52 -5.89 11.28
CA PHE A 149 6.68 -6.61 10.34
C PHE A 149 6.61 -8.11 10.65
N VAL A 150 5.52 -8.75 10.20
CA VAL A 150 5.45 -10.20 9.96
C VAL A 150 5.44 -10.44 8.45
N GLU A 151 6.20 -11.44 8.00
CA GLU A 151 6.26 -11.86 6.60
C GLU A 151 5.26 -13.00 6.37
N LEU A 152 4.52 -12.95 5.26
CA LEU A 152 3.40 -13.86 5.00
C LEU A 152 3.84 -15.13 4.27
N THR A 153 3.36 -16.28 4.72
CA THR A 153 3.50 -17.54 3.99
C THR A 153 2.54 -17.64 2.80
N ALA A 154 2.67 -18.69 1.99
CA ALA A 154 1.75 -18.96 0.87
C ALA A 154 0.29 -19.18 1.35
N ASP A 155 0.10 -19.75 2.54
CA ASP A 155 -1.23 -19.97 3.14
C ASP A 155 -1.81 -18.66 3.68
N ASP A 156 -0.96 -17.79 4.24
CA ASP A 156 -1.34 -16.43 4.64
C ASP A 156 -1.71 -15.58 3.41
N LEU A 157 -0.97 -15.67 2.30
CA LEU A 157 -1.29 -14.96 1.05
C LEU A 157 -2.68 -15.35 0.53
N SER A 158 -3.00 -16.64 0.54
CA SER A 158 -4.34 -17.15 0.21
C SER A 158 -5.40 -16.59 1.15
N THR A 159 -5.13 -16.56 2.46
CA THR A 159 -6.07 -16.13 3.50
C THR A 159 -6.31 -14.61 3.52
N VAL A 160 -5.26 -13.81 3.31
CA VAL A 160 -5.26 -12.34 3.47
C VAL A 160 -5.61 -11.63 2.17
N TYR A 161 -5.06 -12.07 1.04
CA TYR A 161 -5.28 -11.46 -0.28
C TYR A 161 -6.33 -12.19 -1.12
N GLY A 162 -6.69 -13.44 -0.77
CA GLY A 162 -7.51 -14.30 -1.63
C GLY A 162 -6.74 -14.85 -2.84
N LEU A 163 -5.41 -14.82 -2.80
CA LEU A 163 -4.54 -15.12 -3.94
C LEU A 163 -3.89 -16.51 -3.77
N SER A 164 -4.18 -17.42 -4.70
CA SER A 164 -3.49 -18.71 -4.74
C SER A 164 -2.00 -18.51 -5.07
N ALA A 165 -1.12 -19.22 -4.36
CA ALA A 165 0.31 -19.26 -4.68
C ALA A 165 0.62 -19.69 -6.12
N SER A 166 -0.30 -20.42 -6.79
CA SER A 166 -0.17 -20.77 -8.22
C SER A 166 -0.30 -19.59 -9.20
N ALA A 167 -0.72 -18.41 -8.73
CA ALA A 167 -0.81 -17.19 -9.53
C ALA A 167 0.51 -16.38 -9.56
N VAL A 168 1.52 -16.79 -8.78
CA VAL A 168 2.83 -16.13 -8.69
C VAL A 168 3.96 -17.12 -8.97
N GLU A 169 5.05 -16.64 -9.54
CA GLU A 169 6.32 -17.37 -9.57
C GLU A 169 7.06 -17.23 -8.23
N ASP A 170 6.98 -16.04 -7.63
CA ASP A 170 7.66 -15.65 -6.39
C ASP A 170 6.94 -14.43 -5.79
N PHE A 171 6.95 -14.28 -4.46
CA PHE A 171 6.35 -13.13 -3.77
C PHE A 171 7.02 -12.87 -2.41
N GLN A 172 7.00 -11.60 -1.98
CA GLN A 172 7.34 -11.20 -0.62
C GLN A 172 6.28 -10.19 -0.14
N CYS A 173 5.61 -10.52 0.97
CA CYS A 173 4.55 -9.72 1.56
C CYS A 173 4.81 -9.50 3.04
N LYS A 174 4.75 -8.26 3.51
CA LYS A 174 4.93 -7.92 4.92
C LYS A 174 3.79 -7.07 5.46
N MET A 175 3.19 -7.53 6.55
CA MET A 175 2.11 -6.89 7.30
C MET A 175 2.62 -6.36 8.65
N PRO A 176 1.99 -5.32 9.23
CA PRO A 176 2.41 -4.76 10.50
C PRO A 176 2.14 -5.75 11.64
N MET A 177 3.13 -5.94 12.52
CA MET A 177 3.00 -6.85 13.66
C MET A 177 2.04 -6.31 14.75
N MET A 178 1.70 -5.02 14.70
CA MET A 178 0.73 -4.39 15.61
C MET A 178 -0.56 -4.02 14.87
N ASN A 179 -1.69 -4.53 15.36
CA ASN A 179 -3.04 -4.30 14.80
C ASN A 179 -3.53 -2.83 14.84
N VAL A 180 -2.70 -1.88 15.29
CA VAL A 180 -2.96 -0.43 15.31
C VAL A 180 -2.24 0.31 14.16
N GLN A 181 -1.67 -0.41 13.19
CA GLN A 181 -0.99 0.16 12.03
C GLN A 181 -1.53 -0.43 10.72
N ALA A 182 -1.57 0.39 9.68
CA ALA A 182 -2.02 -0.01 8.33
C ALA A 182 -0.88 -0.19 7.32
N THR A 183 0.35 0.20 7.67
CA THR A 183 1.52 0.11 6.79
C THR A 183 1.81 -1.35 6.42
N GLU A 184 1.73 -1.68 5.13
CA GLU A 184 2.04 -3.01 4.58
C GLU A 184 2.57 -2.90 3.16
N TYR A 185 3.28 -3.93 2.68
CA TYR A 185 3.62 -4.05 1.26
C TYR A 185 3.50 -5.49 0.77
N PHE A 186 3.26 -5.61 -0.53
CA PHE A 186 3.22 -6.84 -1.30
C PHE A 186 3.97 -6.62 -2.61
N VAL A 187 5.05 -7.35 -2.82
CA VAL A 187 5.74 -7.45 -4.11
C VAL A 187 5.57 -8.88 -4.60
N ALA A 188 5.15 -9.06 -5.85
CA ALA A 188 5.07 -10.36 -6.49
C ALA A 188 5.54 -10.31 -7.93
N LYS A 189 6.09 -11.43 -8.40
CA LYS A 189 6.24 -11.74 -9.81
C LYS A 189 5.11 -12.70 -10.18
N ALA A 190 4.13 -12.24 -10.94
CA ALA A 190 3.02 -13.06 -11.39
C ALA A 190 3.48 -14.18 -12.33
N ALA A 191 2.82 -15.33 -12.25
CA ALA A 191 2.94 -16.38 -13.26
C ALA A 191 2.38 -15.90 -14.61
N ASP A 192 2.70 -16.61 -15.70
CA ASP A 192 2.30 -16.20 -17.04
C ASP A 192 0.76 -16.03 -17.16
N GLY A 193 0.35 -14.91 -17.75
CA GLY A 193 -1.05 -14.47 -17.82
C GLY A 193 -1.71 -14.01 -16.50
N GLN A 194 -1.08 -14.16 -15.33
CA GLN A 194 -1.71 -13.95 -14.02
C GLN A 194 -1.59 -12.51 -13.45
N VAL A 195 -0.95 -11.58 -14.17
CA VAL A 195 -0.71 -10.20 -13.71
C VAL A 195 -1.98 -9.50 -13.22
N GLU A 196 -3.07 -9.60 -13.98
CA GLU A 196 -4.35 -8.98 -13.60
C GLU A 196 -5.02 -9.72 -12.42
N THR A 197 -4.78 -11.03 -12.24
CA THR A 197 -5.23 -11.80 -11.06
C THR A 197 -4.54 -11.30 -9.79
N VAL A 198 -3.22 -11.18 -9.82
CA VAL A 198 -2.38 -10.70 -8.70
C VAL A 198 -2.75 -9.25 -8.32
N LYS A 199 -2.90 -8.40 -9.34
CA LYS A 199 -3.36 -7.01 -9.21
C LYS A 199 -4.79 -6.90 -8.66
N ALA A 200 -5.71 -7.77 -9.06
CA ALA A 200 -7.08 -7.80 -8.53
C ALA A 200 -7.11 -8.23 -7.05
N ALA A 201 -6.28 -9.19 -6.64
CA ALA A 201 -6.15 -9.58 -5.23
C ALA A 201 -5.58 -8.44 -4.36
N ALA A 202 -4.59 -7.70 -4.86
CA ALA A 202 -4.09 -6.49 -4.20
C ALA A 202 -5.18 -5.40 -4.06
N LEU A 203 -6.02 -5.20 -5.08
CA LEU A 203 -7.15 -4.27 -5.01
C LEU A 203 -8.26 -4.76 -4.06
N LYS A 204 -8.49 -6.08 -3.94
CA LYS A 204 -9.37 -6.65 -2.90
C LYS A 204 -8.82 -6.31 -1.52
N ARG A 205 -7.54 -6.58 -1.26
CA ARG A 205 -6.88 -6.25 0.02
C ARG A 205 -7.00 -4.76 0.37
N GLN A 206 -6.83 -3.87 -0.61
CA GLN A 206 -7.04 -2.43 -0.43
C GLN A 206 -8.47 -2.11 0.04
N ALA A 207 -9.50 -2.76 -0.53
CA ALA A 207 -10.89 -2.58 -0.12
C ALA A 207 -11.18 -3.15 1.28
N ASP A 208 -10.57 -4.28 1.65
CA ASP A 208 -10.65 -4.83 3.01
C ASP A 208 -10.00 -3.89 4.04
N LEU A 209 -8.88 -3.25 3.67
CA LEU A 209 -8.23 -2.21 4.48
C LEU A 209 -9.10 -0.94 4.58
N ASP A 210 -9.70 -0.45 3.49
CA ASP A 210 -10.64 0.69 3.55
C ASP A 210 -11.80 0.38 4.51
N ALA A 211 -12.40 -0.81 4.37
CA ALA A 211 -13.50 -1.28 5.20
C ALA A 211 -13.13 -1.30 6.70
N THR A 212 -11.89 -1.67 7.01
CA THR A 212 -11.37 -1.72 8.39
C THR A 212 -11.02 -0.34 8.94
N TRP A 213 -10.23 0.43 8.20
CA TRP A 213 -9.57 1.63 8.76
C TRP A 213 -10.48 2.86 8.81
N LYS A 214 -11.48 2.99 7.92
CA LYS A 214 -12.41 4.13 7.92
C LYS A 214 -13.26 4.29 9.18
N GLN A 215 -13.33 3.24 10.00
CA GLN A 215 -14.07 3.17 11.25
C GLN A 215 -13.17 3.04 12.49
N TYR A 216 -11.84 3.09 12.34
CA TYR A 216 -10.90 2.81 13.42
C TYR A 216 -9.96 3.98 13.73
N LEU A 217 -8.86 4.16 12.99
CA LEU A 217 -7.89 5.25 13.20
C LEU A 217 -7.78 6.14 11.94
N PRO A 218 -8.19 7.42 11.97
CA PRO A 218 -8.18 8.30 10.80
C PRO A 218 -6.82 8.48 10.11
N GLU A 219 -5.74 8.59 10.89
CA GLU A 219 -4.36 8.70 10.40
C GLU A 219 -3.95 7.46 9.59
N GLN A 220 -4.19 6.26 10.12
CA GLN A 220 -3.92 5.00 9.43
C GLN A 220 -4.83 4.85 8.19
N TYR A 221 -6.07 5.35 8.25
CA TYR A 221 -6.94 5.42 7.08
C TYR A 221 -6.43 6.37 5.99
N GLU A 222 -5.69 7.43 6.33
CA GLU A 222 -5.01 8.28 5.35
C GLU A 222 -3.87 7.58 4.62
N LEU A 223 -3.14 6.70 5.31
CA LEU A 223 -2.18 5.80 4.64
C LEU A 223 -2.89 4.86 3.66
N VAL A 224 -4.02 4.25 4.05
CA VAL A 224 -4.82 3.33 3.21
C VAL A 224 -5.43 4.04 1.99
N LYS A 225 -5.92 5.27 2.15
CA LYS A 225 -6.39 6.10 1.02
C LYS A 225 -5.23 6.51 0.10
N ASN A 226 -4.02 6.66 0.65
CA ASN A 226 -2.81 6.97 -0.09
C ASN A 226 -2.04 5.72 -0.59
N TYR A 227 -2.69 4.55 -0.65
CA TYR A 227 -2.05 3.35 -1.21
C TYR A 227 -1.47 3.60 -2.61
N LYS A 228 -0.52 2.76 -3.01
CA LYS A 228 -0.02 2.71 -4.38
C LYS A 228 -0.10 1.29 -4.92
N LEU A 229 -0.29 1.22 -6.23
CA LEU A 229 -0.31 -0.01 -7.02
C LEU A 229 0.50 0.26 -8.27
N ALA A 230 1.51 -0.56 -8.55
CA ALA A 230 2.36 -0.44 -9.74
C ALA A 230 2.55 -1.82 -10.40
N VAL A 231 2.68 -1.83 -11.72
CA VAL A 231 2.81 -3.05 -12.52
C VAL A 231 3.83 -2.79 -13.63
N ASN A 232 4.86 -3.63 -13.73
CA ASN A 232 5.86 -3.59 -14.81
C ASN A 232 6.13 -5.02 -15.29
N GLY A 233 5.76 -5.34 -16.53
CA GLY A 233 5.79 -6.72 -17.03
C GLY A 233 4.98 -7.64 -16.12
N ASN A 234 5.61 -8.71 -15.62
CA ASN A 234 4.97 -9.64 -14.68
C ASN A 234 5.07 -9.19 -13.20
N TYR A 235 5.81 -8.12 -12.89
CA TYR A 235 5.97 -7.66 -11.51
C TYR A 235 4.79 -6.77 -11.09
N VAL A 236 4.29 -6.98 -9.87
CA VAL A 236 3.24 -6.19 -9.22
C VAL A 236 3.75 -5.72 -7.86
N LEU A 237 3.55 -4.43 -7.55
CA LEU A 237 3.70 -3.84 -6.23
C LEU A 237 2.35 -3.33 -5.76
N PHE A 238 1.97 -3.68 -4.53
CA PHE A 238 0.98 -2.97 -3.73
C PHE A 238 1.62 -2.51 -2.43
N VAL A 239 1.28 -1.30 -1.98
CA VAL A 239 1.90 -0.70 -0.79
C VAL A 239 1.02 0.35 -0.12
N VAL A 240 1.00 0.32 1.21
CA VAL A 240 0.38 1.28 2.13
C VAL A 240 1.44 1.79 3.09
N GLY A 241 1.52 3.12 3.27
CA GLY A 241 2.49 3.76 4.15
C GLY A 241 2.82 5.19 3.74
N GLU A 242 3.52 5.92 4.60
CA GLU A 242 3.89 7.33 4.38
C GLU A 242 4.68 7.52 3.08
N ASN A 243 5.74 6.72 2.91
CA ASN A 243 6.67 6.79 1.80
C ASN A 243 6.26 5.91 0.59
N ALA A 244 4.98 5.58 0.44
CA ALA A 244 4.48 4.65 -0.58
C ALA A 244 4.87 5.04 -2.03
N GLN A 245 5.08 6.33 -2.32
CA GLN A 245 5.61 6.75 -3.63
C GLN A 245 7.09 6.39 -3.83
N ALA A 246 7.94 6.54 -2.81
CA ALA A 246 9.35 6.16 -2.89
C ALA A 246 9.50 4.64 -3.12
N ALA A 247 8.60 3.83 -2.53
CA ALA A 247 8.48 2.40 -2.81
C ALA A 247 8.14 2.10 -4.28
N VAL A 248 7.19 2.83 -4.87
CA VAL A 248 6.88 2.74 -6.32
C VAL A 248 8.09 3.10 -7.18
N ASP A 249 8.84 4.14 -6.79
CA ASP A 249 10.01 4.58 -7.54
C ASP A 249 11.16 3.56 -7.45
N ALA A 250 11.40 2.99 -6.27
CA ALA A 250 12.37 1.89 -6.06
C ALA A 250 12.00 0.63 -6.86
N PHE A 251 10.73 0.20 -6.82
CA PHE A 251 10.20 -0.89 -7.63
C PHE A 251 10.38 -0.64 -9.13
N ASN A 252 10.02 0.56 -9.59
CA ASN A 252 10.15 0.98 -11.00
C ASN A 252 11.60 0.97 -11.48
N ASN A 253 12.56 1.33 -10.64
CA ASN A 253 14.00 1.38 -10.99
C ASN A 253 14.63 -0.01 -11.17
N LEU A 254 13.96 -1.08 -10.72
CA LEU A 254 14.45 -2.47 -10.84
C LEU A 254 13.67 -3.31 -11.86
N THR A 255 12.44 -2.91 -12.23
CA THR A 255 11.49 -3.75 -12.98
C THR A 255 11.09 -3.20 -14.36
N LYS A 256 11.78 -2.16 -14.87
CA LYS A 256 11.51 -1.49 -16.16
C LYS A 256 12.68 -1.58 -17.14
#